data_AF-A0A074VLH8-F1
#
_entry.id   AF-A0A074VLH8-F1
#
_cell.length_a   1.000
_cell.length_b   1.000
_cell.length_c   1.000
_cell.angle_alpha   90.00
_cell.angle_beta   90.00
_cell.angle_gamma   90.00
#
_symmetry.space_group_name_H-M   'P 1'
#
loop_
_entity.id
_entity.type
_entity.pdbx_description
1 polymer ?
#
loop_
_entity_poly.entity_id
_entity_poly.type
_entity_poly.pdbx_seq_one_letter_code
_entity_poly.pdbx_strand_id
1 'polypeptide(L)'
;MGRPRKRKLGDSEQSAIAIQEARQQTSRAGSSTFDSAIQFDPLVDQINFSEMDLPSLDTINDNSLLTASAIESLPAQSCACLSSIYLTLDNLRSMDTIDFPSSLHCLRDALHTSKLCIDCQVCPSQYLTATQNAQLLGTLLLSMSERYNRILKVIASETTRAENTGQMKTLHIGSPEPSKPRHENVGGIDSNDPLVLELPPTEWRKLARKVVQAEIYGTSDAGRISFMSVLTRLEERQARWHTMEPTEDCPDPDRRRHDMHDHNNNPMCLMLARQAKKQVNLLDFD
;
A
#
# COMPACT_ATOMS: atom_id res chain seq x y z
N MET A 1 49.82 -12.08 -70.38
CA MET A 1 48.59 -12.82 -70.73
C MET A 1 47.58 -12.60 -69.60
N GLY A 2 46.42 -11.99 -69.89
CA GLY A 2 45.31 -11.87 -68.94
C GLY A 2 44.83 -10.43 -68.69
N ARG A 3 43.95 -9.94 -69.56
CA ARG A 3 43.23 -8.65 -69.47
C ARG A 3 42.22 -8.61 -68.30
N PRO A 4 41.82 -7.40 -67.85
CA PRO A 4 40.98 -7.14 -66.68
C PRO A 4 39.47 -7.24 -67.00
N ARG A 5 38.65 -7.66 -66.02
CA ARG A 5 37.19 -7.65 -66.11
C ARG A 5 36.56 -6.68 -65.09
N LYS A 6 35.86 -5.69 -65.65
CA LYS A 6 34.96 -4.73 -65.00
C LYS A 6 33.78 -5.42 -64.29
N ARG A 7 33.40 -4.96 -63.10
CA ARG A 7 32.02 -4.90 -62.56
C ARG A 7 31.93 -3.66 -61.66
N LYS A 8 31.30 -2.57 -62.12
CA LYS A 8 29.87 -2.20 -62.12
C LYS A 8 29.47 -1.53 -60.79
N LEU A 9 29.42 -0.19 -60.86
CA LEU A 9 28.74 0.72 -59.95
C LEU A 9 27.24 0.41 -59.89
N GLY A 10 26.66 0.58 -58.70
CA GLY A 10 25.21 0.59 -58.48
C GLY A 10 24.87 -0.04 -57.14
N ASP A 11 24.81 0.80 -56.09
CA ASP A 11 23.82 0.74 -54.99
C ASP A 11 24.23 1.73 -53.89
N SER A 12 23.99 3.02 -54.15
CA SER A 12 24.03 4.08 -53.13
C SER A 12 22.68 4.77 -52.98
N GLU A 13 21.59 4.11 -53.37
CA GLU A 13 20.22 4.63 -53.23
C GLU A 13 19.32 3.79 -52.30
N GLN A 14 19.81 2.68 -51.74
CA GLN A 14 19.03 1.86 -50.78
C GLN A 14 19.32 2.17 -49.30
N SER A 15 20.34 2.99 -49.01
CA SER A 15 20.64 3.42 -47.63
C SER A 15 19.90 4.72 -47.22
N ALA A 16 19.31 5.43 -48.17
CA ALA A 16 18.61 6.69 -47.90
C ALA A 16 17.10 6.52 -47.60
N ILE A 17 16.49 5.41 -48.01
CA ILE A 17 15.05 5.16 -47.80
C ILE A 17 14.78 4.51 -46.42
N ALA A 18 15.72 3.70 -45.90
CA ALA A 18 15.59 3.08 -44.57
C ALA A 18 15.76 4.07 -43.40
N ILE A 19 16.34 5.26 -43.64
CA ILE A 19 16.53 6.30 -42.61
C ILE A 19 15.35 7.29 -42.58
N GLN A 20 14.49 7.30 -43.60
CA GLN A 20 13.37 8.23 -43.71
C GLN A 20 12.06 7.66 -43.12
N GLU A 21 11.92 6.33 -43.04
CA GLU A 21 10.80 5.68 -42.33
C GLU A 21 11.01 5.58 -40.81
N ALA A 22 12.25 5.62 -40.32
CA ALA A 22 12.55 5.63 -38.89
C ALA A 22 12.39 7.02 -38.22
N ARG A 23 12.18 8.09 -39.00
CA ARG A 23 12.08 9.48 -38.51
C ARG A 23 10.66 10.09 -38.58
N GLN A 24 9.65 9.34 -39.03
CA GLN A 24 8.24 9.79 -39.04
C GLN A 24 7.36 9.21 -37.92
N GLN A 25 7.93 8.42 -37.00
CA GLN A 25 7.18 7.90 -35.83
C GLN A 25 7.51 8.59 -34.49
N THR A 26 8.19 9.73 -34.51
CA THR A 26 8.51 10.51 -33.30
C THR A 26 8.05 11.97 -33.41
N SER A 27 6.76 12.18 -33.70
CA SER A 27 6.08 13.45 -33.41
C SER A 27 4.57 13.35 -33.58
N ARG A 28 3.87 12.75 -32.61
CA ARG A 28 2.49 13.16 -32.35
C ARG A 28 2.10 12.92 -30.91
N ALA A 29 1.68 14.01 -30.28
CA ALA A 29 1.23 14.13 -28.90
C ALA A 29 0.36 12.94 -28.48
N GLY A 30 0.70 12.36 -27.33
CA GLY A 30 -0.15 11.39 -26.64
C GLY A 30 -1.47 12.07 -26.26
N SER A 31 -2.47 11.87 -27.11
CA SER A 31 -3.87 12.11 -26.80
C SER A 31 -4.26 11.13 -25.71
N SER A 32 -4.59 11.65 -24.53
CA SER A 32 -5.19 10.91 -23.43
C SER A 32 -6.51 10.30 -23.89
N THR A 33 -6.50 9.02 -24.26
CA THR A 33 -7.71 8.20 -24.35
C THR A 33 -8.14 7.79 -22.94
N PHE A 34 -8.65 8.77 -22.19
CA PHE A 34 -9.47 8.55 -20.98
C PHE A 34 -10.62 9.57 -20.97
N ASP A 35 -11.17 9.86 -22.14
CA ASP A 35 -12.21 10.85 -22.29
C ASP A 35 -13.25 10.34 -23.28
N SER A 36 -14.26 9.64 -22.75
CA SER A 36 -15.60 9.53 -23.33
C SER A 36 -16.58 8.92 -22.32
N ALA A 37 -17.37 9.82 -21.74
CA ALA A 37 -18.75 9.66 -21.28
C ALA A 37 -19.06 8.68 -20.12
N ILE A 38 -18.81 9.13 -18.89
CA ILE A 38 -19.75 8.85 -17.79
C ILE A 38 -20.75 9.99 -17.77
N GLN A 39 -21.95 9.74 -18.28
CA GLN A 39 -23.08 10.65 -18.16
C GLN A 39 -23.65 10.49 -16.74
N PHE A 40 -23.32 11.41 -15.84
CA PHE A 40 -24.01 11.53 -14.56
C PHE A 40 -25.33 12.25 -14.80
N ASP A 41 -26.45 11.59 -14.48
CA ASP A 41 -27.76 12.24 -14.43
C ASP A 41 -27.77 13.32 -13.35
N PRO A 42 -28.18 14.57 -13.65
CA PRO A 42 -28.33 15.61 -12.64
C PRO A 42 -29.73 15.48 -12.02
N LEU A 43 -29.87 14.57 -11.05
CA LEU A 43 -30.98 14.60 -10.09
C LEU A 43 -30.43 14.78 -8.68
N VAL A 44 -29.72 15.88 -8.48
CA VAL A 44 -29.46 16.45 -7.15
C VAL A 44 -30.04 17.85 -7.17
N ASP A 45 -31.35 17.93 -6.99
CA ASP A 45 -32.06 19.13 -6.51
C ASP A 45 -33.46 18.71 -6.08
N GLN A 46 -33.54 18.05 -4.91
CA GLN A 46 -34.66 18.06 -3.96
C GLN A 46 -34.45 16.98 -2.89
N ILE A 47 -33.61 17.27 -1.90
CA ILE A 47 -33.75 16.64 -0.58
C ILE A 47 -34.05 17.77 0.40
N ASN A 48 -35.33 17.91 0.73
CA ASN A 48 -35.81 18.82 1.76
C ASN A 48 -35.52 18.19 3.13
N PHE A 49 -34.51 18.70 3.84
CA PHE A 49 -34.19 18.28 5.21
C PHE A 49 -35.09 18.99 6.24
N SER A 50 -36.40 18.73 6.19
CA SER A 50 -37.36 19.24 7.17
C SER A 50 -38.35 18.16 7.60
N GLU A 51 -37.87 17.09 8.24
CA GLU A 51 -38.67 16.25 9.16
C GLU A 51 -37.75 15.23 9.83
N MET A 52 -37.24 15.58 11.00
CA MET A 52 -36.63 14.62 11.92
C MET A 52 -37.19 14.94 13.31
N ASP A 53 -38.28 14.26 13.66
CA ASP A 53 -38.85 14.31 15.00
C ASP A 53 -37.89 13.63 15.98
N LEU A 54 -37.29 14.45 16.85
CA LEU A 54 -36.50 14.01 18.00
C LEU A 54 -37.48 13.55 19.10
N PRO A 55 -37.37 12.33 19.66
CA PRO A 55 -38.13 11.99 20.86
C PRO A 55 -37.58 12.79 22.04
N SER A 56 -38.48 13.53 22.71
CA SER A 56 -38.21 14.29 23.92
C SER A 56 -37.67 13.39 25.04
N LEU A 57 -36.54 13.77 25.62
CA LEU A 57 -35.97 13.13 26.80
C LEU A 57 -36.68 13.66 28.04
N ASP A 58 -37.83 13.10 28.38
CA ASP A 58 -38.48 13.34 29.67
C ASP A 58 -38.72 12.02 30.42
N THR A 59 -38.34 12.05 31.69
CA THR A 59 -38.62 11.08 32.78
C THR A 59 -37.55 10.00 33.02
N ILE A 60 -36.52 10.41 33.76
CA ILE A 60 -35.76 9.49 34.63
C ILE A 60 -36.71 9.07 35.76
N ASN A 61 -37.09 7.79 35.80
CA ASN A 61 -37.74 7.19 36.97
C ASN A 61 -36.82 6.10 37.52
N ASP A 62 -36.03 6.46 38.53
CA ASP A 62 -35.25 5.56 39.34
C ASP A 62 -36.21 4.70 40.17
N ASN A 63 -36.46 3.45 39.74
CA ASN A 63 -36.75 2.30 40.60
C ASN A 63 -37.14 1.07 39.76
N SER A 64 -36.15 0.36 39.24
CA SER A 64 -36.26 -1.10 39.05
C SER A 64 -34.88 -1.72 38.83
N LEU A 65 -34.11 -1.82 39.91
CA LEU A 65 -33.00 -2.76 40.00
C LEU A 65 -33.56 -4.10 40.47
N LEU A 66 -33.16 -5.16 39.75
CA LEU A 66 -33.28 -6.59 40.06
C LEU A 66 -34.59 -7.28 39.62
N THR A 67 -34.67 -7.77 38.37
CA THR A 67 -34.62 -9.22 38.06
C THR A 67 -34.77 -9.50 36.55
N ALA A 68 -34.03 -10.53 36.12
CA ALA A 68 -34.32 -11.46 35.01
C ALA A 68 -34.06 -11.02 33.56
N SER A 69 -32.99 -11.61 33.01
CA SER A 69 -32.84 -12.14 31.66
C SER A 69 -33.44 -11.33 30.51
N ALA A 70 -32.73 -10.27 30.12
CA ALA A 70 -32.63 -9.95 28.70
C ALA A 70 -31.32 -10.58 28.21
N ILE A 71 -31.43 -11.50 27.25
CA ILE A 71 -30.33 -11.76 26.33
C ILE A 71 -30.05 -10.40 25.70
N GLU A 72 -29.02 -9.74 26.22
CA GLU A 72 -28.48 -8.52 25.65
C GLU A 72 -28.05 -8.91 24.24
N SER A 73 -28.83 -8.49 23.24
CA SER A 73 -28.37 -8.50 21.86
C SER A 73 -27.06 -7.72 21.88
N LEU A 74 -25.94 -8.44 21.76
CA LEU A 74 -24.62 -7.83 21.63
C LEU A 74 -24.77 -6.66 20.65
N PRO A 75 -24.29 -5.44 20.99
CA PRO A 75 -24.37 -4.33 20.07
C PRO A 75 -23.79 -4.80 18.74
N ALA A 76 -24.51 -4.56 17.63
CA ALA A 76 -24.10 -4.93 16.30
C ALA A 76 -22.59 -4.71 16.18
N GLN A 77 -21.81 -5.80 16.07
CA GLN A 77 -20.37 -5.73 16.21
C GLN A 77 -19.86 -4.75 15.16
N SER A 78 -19.39 -3.59 15.58
CA SER A 78 -18.89 -2.55 14.71
C SER A 78 -17.37 -2.48 14.86
N CYS A 79 -16.67 -2.17 13.78
CA CYS A 79 -15.22 -2.04 13.78
C CYS A 79 -14.82 -0.66 13.25
N ALA A 80 -13.68 -0.15 13.74
CA ALA A 80 -13.15 1.14 13.31
C ALA A 80 -12.28 1.06 12.05
N CYS A 81 -12.20 -0.10 11.38
CA CYS A 81 -11.23 -0.37 10.32
C CYS A 81 -11.27 0.66 9.19
N LEU A 82 -12.46 1.04 8.71
CA LEU A 82 -12.60 2.04 7.65
C LEU A 82 -11.91 3.36 8.05
N SER A 83 -12.20 3.85 9.24
CA SER A 83 -11.61 5.09 9.78
C SER A 83 -10.10 4.95 9.99
N SER A 84 -9.64 3.81 10.53
CA SER A 84 -8.21 3.55 10.72
C SER A 84 -7.44 3.51 9.40
N ILE A 85 -8.02 2.93 8.34
CA ILE A 85 -7.39 2.91 7.01
C ILE A 85 -7.31 4.32 6.43
N TYR A 86 -8.39 5.11 6.52
CA TYR A 86 -8.39 6.51 6.04
C TYR A 86 -7.36 7.37 6.76
N LEU A 87 -7.31 7.30 8.09
CA LEU A 87 -6.32 8.04 8.88
C LEU A 87 -4.89 7.62 8.52
N THR A 88 -4.66 6.32 8.30
CA THR A 88 -3.35 5.82 7.88
C THR A 88 -2.97 6.34 6.49
N LEU A 89 -3.92 6.35 5.54
CA LEU A 89 -3.70 6.93 4.22
C LEU A 89 -3.37 8.42 4.31
N ASP A 90 -4.10 9.16 5.15
CA ASP A 90 -3.85 10.59 5.36
C ASP A 90 -2.47 10.86 5.96
N ASN A 91 -2.07 10.07 6.95
CA ASN A 91 -0.73 10.13 7.53
C ASN A 91 0.37 9.86 6.48
N LEU A 92 0.20 8.83 5.63
CA LEU A 92 1.14 8.54 4.54
C LEU A 92 1.17 9.62 3.45
N ARG A 93 0.05 10.31 3.22
CA ARG A 93 -0.05 11.43 2.27
C ARG A 93 0.65 12.66 2.81
N SER A 94 0.55 12.90 4.11
CA SER A 94 1.21 14.01 4.82
C SER A 94 2.73 13.82 5.00
N MET A 95 3.28 12.67 4.59
CA MET A 95 4.73 12.47 4.47
C MET A 95 5.30 13.23 3.26
N ASP A 96 5.46 14.55 3.41
CA ASP A 96 6.00 15.41 2.35
C ASP A 96 7.48 15.15 2.07
N THR A 97 8.25 14.83 3.11
CA THR A 97 9.68 14.51 3.03
C THR A 97 9.91 13.04 3.29
N ILE A 98 10.61 12.36 2.38
CA ILE A 98 11.00 10.96 2.52
C ILE A 98 12.49 10.89 2.78
N ASP A 99 12.85 10.25 3.89
CA ASP A 99 14.20 10.10 4.41
C ASP A 99 14.43 8.66 4.88
N PHE A 100 15.70 8.26 4.97
CA PHE A 100 16.09 6.99 5.56
C PHE A 100 16.92 7.25 6.82
N PRO A 101 16.65 6.56 7.96
CA PRO A 101 15.65 5.51 8.16
C PRO A 101 14.27 6.01 8.67
N SER A 102 14.10 7.30 8.97
CA SER A 102 12.95 7.81 9.74
C SER A 102 11.59 7.48 9.10
N SER A 103 11.49 7.61 7.77
CA SER A 103 10.26 7.29 7.03
C SER A 103 9.81 5.83 7.16
N LEU A 104 10.71 4.90 7.53
CA LEU A 104 10.32 3.50 7.77
C LEU A 104 9.40 3.34 8.98
N HIS A 105 9.47 4.23 9.97
CA HIS A 105 8.58 4.16 11.13
C HIS A 105 7.11 4.31 10.73
N CYS A 106 6.80 5.31 9.92
CA CYS A 106 5.44 5.54 9.43
C CYS A 106 4.93 4.35 8.58
N LEU A 107 5.81 3.72 7.79
CA LEU A 107 5.46 2.52 7.03
C LEU A 107 5.21 1.30 7.93
N ARG A 108 5.94 1.15 9.04
CA ARG A 108 5.68 0.09 10.03
C ARG A 108 4.34 0.29 10.73
N ASP A 109 3.99 1.53 11.08
CA ASP A 109 2.69 1.84 11.68
C ASP A 109 1.55 1.55 10.70
N ALA A 110 1.72 1.95 9.43
CA ALA A 110 0.77 1.63 8.38
C ALA A 110 0.65 0.11 8.13
N LEU A 111 1.76 -0.62 8.22
CA LEU A 111 1.77 -2.08 8.12
C LEU A 111 1.00 -2.74 9.27
N HIS A 112 1.21 -2.24 10.49
CA HIS A 112 0.51 -2.71 11.67
C HIS A 112 -1.01 -2.47 11.57
N THR A 113 -1.43 -1.26 11.19
CA THR A 113 -2.85 -0.95 10.95
C THR A 113 -3.45 -1.83 9.86
N SER A 114 -2.73 -2.04 8.76
CA SER A 114 -3.16 -2.92 7.66
C SER A 114 -3.40 -4.35 8.15
N LYS A 115 -2.47 -4.88 8.95
CA LYS A 115 -2.61 -6.22 9.55
C LYS A 115 -3.86 -6.30 10.43
N LEU A 116 -4.07 -5.35 11.34
CA LEU A 116 -5.26 -5.33 12.21
C LEU A 116 -6.57 -5.32 11.41
N CYS A 117 -6.62 -4.56 10.32
CA CYS A 117 -7.80 -4.48 9.46
C CYS A 117 -8.03 -5.77 8.65
N ILE A 118 -6.96 -6.45 8.22
CA ILE A 118 -7.05 -7.74 7.52
C ILE A 118 -7.52 -8.86 8.46
N ASP A 119 -7.03 -8.87 9.70
CA ASP A 119 -7.38 -9.86 10.72
C ASP A 119 -8.77 -9.61 11.34
N CYS A 120 -9.41 -8.48 11.02
CA CYS A 120 -10.73 -8.13 11.51
C CYS A 120 -11.81 -9.11 11.02
N GLN A 121 -12.55 -9.70 11.97
CA GLN A 121 -13.64 -10.64 11.71
C GLN A 121 -15.00 -9.97 11.46
N VAL A 122 -15.11 -8.67 11.76
CA VAL A 122 -16.33 -7.87 11.51
C VAL A 122 -16.40 -7.41 10.05
N CYS A 123 -15.31 -6.90 9.49
CA CYS A 123 -15.26 -6.43 8.10
C CYS A 123 -15.84 -7.40 7.05
N PRO A 124 -15.59 -8.72 7.09
CA PRO A 124 -16.10 -9.65 6.09
C PRO A 124 -17.59 -10.03 6.28
N SER A 125 -18.25 -9.64 7.36
CA SER A 125 -19.61 -10.12 7.69
C SER A 125 -20.73 -9.41 6.92
N GLN A 126 -20.44 -8.28 6.28
CA GLN A 126 -21.38 -7.54 5.43
C GLN A 126 -20.73 -7.28 4.07
N TYR A 127 -21.54 -7.27 3.01
CA TYR A 127 -21.07 -7.10 1.65
C TYR A 127 -20.34 -5.77 1.47
N LEU A 128 -20.95 -4.68 1.93
CA LEU A 128 -20.42 -3.34 1.74
C LEU A 128 -19.08 -3.14 2.48
N THR A 129 -19.01 -3.54 3.75
CA THR A 129 -17.78 -3.39 4.53
C THR A 129 -16.67 -4.30 4.01
N ALA A 130 -17.00 -5.49 3.52
CA ALA A 130 -16.01 -6.42 2.99
C ALA A 130 -15.37 -5.88 1.71
N THR A 131 -16.19 -5.33 0.81
CA THR A 131 -15.74 -4.78 -0.47
C THR A 131 -15.01 -3.44 -0.30
N GLN A 132 -15.60 -2.49 0.43
CA GLN A 132 -15.02 -1.16 0.65
C GLN A 132 -13.69 -1.23 1.40
N ASN A 133 -13.63 -1.98 2.52
CA ASN A 133 -12.41 -2.07 3.30
C ASN A 133 -11.30 -2.80 2.54
N ALA A 134 -11.63 -3.81 1.73
CA ALA A 134 -10.64 -4.50 0.90
C ALA A 134 -10.08 -3.60 -0.20
N GLN A 135 -10.93 -2.80 -0.86
CA GLN A 135 -10.48 -1.82 -1.86
C GLN A 135 -9.57 -0.76 -1.23
N LEU A 136 -9.99 -0.20 -0.10
CA LEU A 136 -9.22 0.85 0.58
C LEU A 136 -7.90 0.32 1.15
N LEU A 137 -7.88 -0.91 1.68
CA LEU A 137 -6.65 -1.62 2.04
C LEU A 137 -5.74 -1.82 0.82
N GLY A 138 -6.29 -2.23 -0.32
CA GLY A 138 -5.53 -2.35 -1.57
C GLY A 138 -4.85 -1.04 -1.97
N THR A 139 -5.58 0.08 -1.88
CA THR A 139 -5.02 1.43 -2.12
C THR A 139 -3.94 1.78 -1.10
N LEU A 140 -4.16 1.51 0.18
CA LEU A 140 -3.16 1.74 1.24
C LEU A 140 -1.86 0.98 0.95
N LEU A 141 -1.96 -0.31 0.60
CA LEU A 141 -0.78 -1.11 0.27
C LEU A 141 -0.09 -0.62 -1.01
N LEU A 142 -0.83 -0.18 -2.04
CA LEU A 142 -0.24 0.48 -3.20
C LEU A 142 0.55 1.73 -2.83
N SER A 143 -0.01 2.58 -1.97
CA SER A 143 0.70 3.77 -1.46
C SER A 143 1.96 3.38 -0.69
N MET A 144 1.91 2.36 0.17
CA MET A 144 3.09 1.87 0.89
C MET A 144 4.19 1.36 -0.05
N SER A 145 3.82 0.59 -1.08
CA SER A 145 4.72 0.11 -2.13
C SER A 145 5.45 1.27 -2.84
N GLU A 146 4.70 2.31 -3.20
CA GLU A 146 5.27 3.53 -3.79
C GLU A 146 6.27 4.22 -2.84
N ARG A 147 5.95 4.31 -1.55
CA ARG A 147 6.82 4.92 -0.54
C ARG A 147 8.11 4.12 -0.33
N TYR A 148 8.05 2.78 -0.29
CA TYR A 148 9.25 1.94 -0.25
C TYR A 148 10.16 2.19 -1.46
N ASN A 149 9.60 2.32 -2.67
CA ASN A 149 10.36 2.68 -3.86
C ASN A 149 11.05 4.04 -3.73
N ARG A 150 10.33 5.04 -3.20
CA ARG A 150 10.89 6.38 -2.98
C ARG A 150 12.03 6.34 -1.96
N ILE A 151 11.93 5.56 -0.88
CA ILE A 151 13.02 5.37 0.10
C ILE A 151 14.26 4.79 -0.58
N LEU A 152 14.11 3.77 -1.43
CA LEU A 152 15.25 3.19 -2.18
C LEU A 152 15.93 4.23 -3.09
N LYS A 153 15.14 5.08 -3.75
CA LYS A 153 15.66 6.19 -4.56
C LYS A 153 16.40 7.24 -3.72
N VAL A 154 15.88 7.58 -2.54
CA VAL A 154 16.54 8.49 -1.60
C VAL A 154 17.87 7.91 -1.14
N ILE A 155 17.92 6.64 -0.74
CA ILE A 155 19.16 5.94 -0.39
C ILE A 155 20.18 6.02 -1.52
N ALA A 156 19.76 5.77 -2.77
CA ALA A 156 20.64 5.84 -3.93
C ALA A 156 21.20 7.26 -4.14
N SER A 157 20.33 8.27 -4.13
CA SER A 157 20.70 9.69 -4.29
C SER A 157 21.64 10.17 -3.19
N GLU A 158 21.33 9.84 -1.94
CA GLU A 158 22.16 10.20 -0.79
C GLU A 158 23.54 9.58 -0.85
N THR A 159 23.62 8.35 -1.33
CA THR A 159 24.91 7.67 -1.48
C THR A 159 25.75 8.34 -2.57
N THR A 160 25.16 8.64 -3.74
CA THR A 160 25.87 9.37 -4.81
C THR A 160 26.35 10.74 -4.34
N ARG A 161 25.55 11.45 -3.54
CA ARG A 161 25.96 12.72 -2.94
C ARG A 161 27.16 12.54 -2.00
N ALA A 162 27.14 11.52 -1.15
CA ALA A 162 28.23 11.26 -0.20
C ALA A 162 29.52 10.81 -0.93
N GLU A 163 29.40 10.00 -2.00
CA GLU A 163 30.52 9.62 -2.87
C GLU A 163 31.18 10.85 -3.52
N ASN A 164 30.37 11.77 -4.06
CA ASN A 164 30.87 12.99 -4.71
C ASN A 164 31.54 13.98 -3.74
N THR A 165 31.15 13.95 -2.46
CA THR A 165 31.67 14.86 -1.44
C THR A 165 32.75 14.24 -0.56
N GLY A 166 33.06 12.94 -0.76
CA GLY A 166 34.01 12.21 0.08
C GLY A 166 33.57 12.06 1.53
N GLN A 167 32.27 12.16 1.81
CA GLN A 167 31.71 12.11 3.17
C GLN A 167 31.36 10.67 3.57
N MET A 168 31.58 10.36 4.85
CA MET A 168 31.08 9.14 5.48
C MET A 168 29.59 9.28 5.79
N LYS A 169 28.90 8.14 5.91
CA LYS A 169 27.48 8.08 6.26
C LYS A 169 27.29 7.37 7.59
N THR A 170 26.40 7.92 8.40
CA THR A 170 26.07 7.38 9.72
C THR A 170 24.81 6.53 9.64
N LEU A 171 24.83 5.37 10.30
CA LEU A 171 23.67 4.51 10.51
C LEU A 171 23.45 4.33 12.01
N HIS A 172 22.25 4.67 12.49
CA HIS A 172 21.84 4.45 13.86
C HIS A 172 21.07 3.13 13.96
N ILE A 173 21.49 2.24 14.86
CA ILE A 173 20.88 0.95 15.14
C ILE A 173 20.37 0.98 16.59
N GLY A 174 19.06 1.03 16.75
CA GLY A 174 18.40 1.12 18.05
C GLY A 174 17.03 1.78 17.94
N SER A 175 16.22 1.69 19.00
CA SER A 175 14.96 2.44 19.08
C SER A 175 15.28 3.90 19.43
N PRO A 176 14.75 4.89 18.69
CA PRO A 176 14.84 6.30 19.09
C PRO A 176 13.82 6.67 20.19
N GLU A 177 13.09 5.71 20.77
CA GLU A 177 12.13 6.05 21.85
C GLU A 177 12.86 6.73 23.01
N PRO A 178 12.44 7.96 23.41
CA PRO A 178 12.92 8.53 24.65
C PRO A 178 12.44 7.64 25.78
N SER A 179 13.39 7.04 26.50
CA SER A 179 13.12 6.31 27.73
C SER A 179 12.15 7.09 28.60
N LYS A 180 11.03 6.47 28.98
CA LYS A 180 10.15 6.97 30.05
C LYS A 180 11.02 7.43 31.24
N PRO A 181 10.65 8.50 31.97
CA PRO A 181 11.42 8.91 33.14
C PRO A 181 11.49 7.73 34.12
N ARG A 182 12.69 7.16 34.26
CA ARG A 182 12.97 6.11 35.25
C ARG A 182 12.84 6.75 36.62
N HIS A 183 11.88 6.29 37.41
CA HIS A 183 12.01 6.36 38.86
C HIS A 183 13.31 5.64 39.23
N GLU A 184 14.13 6.32 40.03
CA GLU A 184 15.48 5.96 40.43
C GLU A 184 15.59 4.50 40.89
N ASN A 185 16.11 3.65 40.02
CA ASN A 185 16.71 2.38 40.43
C ASN A 185 18.22 2.49 40.22
N VAL A 186 18.90 2.79 41.32
CA VAL A 186 20.35 2.75 41.47
C VAL A 186 20.83 1.33 41.14
N GLY A 187 21.62 1.17 40.07
CA GLY A 187 22.50 0.01 39.91
C GLY A 187 22.35 -0.90 38.68
N GLY A 188 21.66 -0.51 37.61
CA GLY A 188 21.58 -1.31 36.37
C GLY A 188 22.16 -0.60 35.15
N ILE A 189 23.23 -1.16 34.57
CA ILE A 189 23.81 -0.74 33.28
C ILE A 189 22.83 -1.17 32.17
N ASP A 190 21.77 -0.40 31.98
CA ASP A 190 20.88 -0.51 30.81
C ASP A 190 21.02 0.76 29.98
N SER A 191 22.21 0.98 29.41
CA SER A 191 22.40 2.03 28.41
C SER A 191 21.67 1.61 27.14
N ASN A 192 20.43 2.09 26.96
CA ASN A 192 19.68 2.04 25.70
C ASN A 192 20.23 3.05 24.66
N ASP A 193 21.56 3.26 24.65
CA ASP A 193 22.16 4.19 23.70
C ASP A 193 22.15 3.55 22.29
N PRO A 194 21.69 4.27 21.26
CA PRO A 194 21.66 3.75 19.91
C PRO A 194 23.10 3.49 19.43
N LEU A 195 23.33 2.30 18.88
CA LEU A 195 24.61 1.98 18.24
C LEU A 195 24.76 2.84 16.98
N VAL A 196 25.84 3.62 16.91
CA VAL A 196 26.13 4.51 15.79
C VAL A 196 27.28 3.93 14.96
N LEU A 197 27.04 3.67 13.69
CA LEU A 197 28.04 3.17 12.74
C LEU A 197 28.37 4.24 11.71
N GLU A 198 29.64 4.60 11.57
CA GLU A 198 30.14 5.42 10.46
C GLU A 198 30.69 4.50 9.37
N LEU A 199 30.19 4.68 8.15
CA LEU A 199 30.42 3.76 7.04
C LEU A 199 30.76 4.53 5.76
N PRO A 200 31.60 3.95 4.89
CA PRO A 200 31.72 4.40 3.51
C PRO A 200 30.34 4.39 2.81
N PRO A 201 30.09 5.32 1.87
CA PRO A 201 28.78 5.42 1.20
C PRO A 201 28.27 4.10 0.62
N THR A 202 29.14 3.32 -0.02
CA THR A 202 28.79 2.05 -0.66
C THR A 202 28.37 0.96 0.34
N GLU A 203 29.00 0.90 1.52
CA GLU A 203 28.64 -0.03 2.59
C GLU A 203 27.34 0.40 3.28
N TRP A 204 27.18 1.71 3.53
CA TRP A 204 25.94 2.27 4.04
C TRP A 204 24.75 1.96 3.13
N ARG A 205 24.90 2.15 1.81
CA ARG A 205 23.87 1.82 0.80
C ARG A 205 23.45 0.35 0.88
N LYS A 206 24.43 -0.56 0.97
CA LYS A 206 24.17 -2.01 1.09
C LYS A 206 23.37 -2.34 2.35
N LEU A 207 23.77 -1.81 3.50
CA LEU A 207 23.04 -2.03 4.76
C LEU A 207 21.64 -1.40 4.73
N ALA A 208 21.51 -0.16 4.26
CA ALA A 208 20.23 0.52 4.15
C ALA A 208 19.24 -0.25 3.27
N ARG A 209 19.69 -0.74 2.11
CA ARG A 209 18.89 -1.60 1.23
C ARG A 209 18.50 -2.92 1.91
N LYS A 210 19.40 -3.54 2.67
CA LYS A 210 19.09 -4.76 3.43
C LYS A 210 18.02 -4.53 4.49
N VAL A 211 18.03 -3.37 5.15
CA VAL A 211 16.96 -2.98 6.08
C VAL A 211 15.62 -2.88 5.34
N VAL A 212 15.56 -2.14 4.23
CA VAL A 212 14.32 -2.02 3.43
C VAL A 212 13.87 -3.39 2.89
N GLN A 213 14.79 -4.22 2.43
CA GLN A 213 14.50 -5.58 1.96
C GLN A 213 13.89 -6.44 3.07
N ALA A 214 14.40 -6.32 4.31
CA ALA A 214 13.87 -7.03 5.47
C ALA A 214 12.46 -6.56 5.87
N GLU A 215 12.15 -5.26 5.76
CA GLU A 215 10.78 -4.75 5.99
C GLU A 215 9.79 -5.32 4.95
N ILE A 216 10.24 -5.46 3.71
CA ILE A 216 9.38 -5.87 2.60
C ILE A 216 9.16 -7.38 2.57
N TYR A 217 10.25 -8.15 2.54
CA TYR A 217 10.20 -9.60 2.38
C TYR A 217 10.21 -10.35 3.71
N GLY A 218 10.56 -9.68 4.80
CA GLY A 218 10.76 -10.30 6.10
C GLY A 218 12.18 -10.76 6.31
N THR A 219 12.43 -11.25 7.53
CA THR A 219 13.67 -11.87 7.94
C THR A 219 13.48 -13.37 8.11
N SER A 220 14.56 -14.11 8.34
CA SER A 220 14.47 -15.54 8.72
C SER A 220 13.68 -15.77 10.01
N ASP A 221 13.55 -14.75 10.86
CA ASP A 221 12.62 -14.74 11.98
C ASP A 221 11.17 -14.60 11.47
N ALA A 222 10.42 -15.70 11.56
CA ALA A 222 9.03 -15.80 11.13
C ALA A 222 8.06 -14.99 12.02
N GLY A 223 8.51 -14.46 13.17
CA GLY A 223 7.68 -13.67 14.09
C GLY A 223 7.42 -12.25 13.61
N ARG A 224 8.27 -11.68 12.75
CA ARG A 224 8.11 -10.29 12.27
C ARG A 224 7.19 -10.21 11.07
N ILE A 225 6.26 -9.26 11.14
CA ILE A 225 5.34 -8.94 10.05
C ILE A 225 6.13 -8.25 8.95
N SER A 226 6.02 -8.75 7.72
CA SER A 226 6.60 -8.10 6.53
C SER A 226 5.51 -7.55 5.62
N PHE A 227 5.85 -6.56 4.78
CA PHE A 227 4.92 -6.03 3.79
C PHE A 227 4.35 -7.12 2.87
N MET A 228 5.20 -8.06 2.46
CA MET A 228 4.78 -9.16 1.59
C MET A 228 3.88 -10.18 2.30
N SER A 229 4.09 -10.41 3.59
CA SER A 229 3.19 -11.25 4.39
C SER A 229 1.79 -10.63 4.49
N VAL A 230 1.69 -9.30 4.63
CA VAL A 230 0.42 -8.57 4.71
C VAL A 230 -0.32 -8.58 3.37
N LEU A 231 0.39 -8.36 2.26
CA LEU A 231 -0.18 -8.47 0.91
C LEU A 231 -0.75 -9.87 0.64
N THR A 232 0.03 -10.90 0.94
CA THR A 232 -0.40 -12.30 0.77
C THR A 232 -1.63 -12.59 1.64
N ARG A 233 -1.66 -12.14 2.90
CA ARG A 233 -2.81 -12.31 3.79
C ARG A 233 -4.06 -11.60 3.29
N LEU A 234 -3.95 -10.40 2.70
CA LEU A 234 -5.09 -9.71 2.10
C LEU A 234 -5.65 -10.50 0.91
N GLU A 235 -4.76 -10.98 0.02
CA GLU A 235 -5.15 -11.81 -1.12
C GLU A 235 -5.87 -13.08 -0.67
N GLU A 236 -5.31 -13.81 0.29
CA GLU A 236 -5.90 -15.04 0.85
C GLU A 236 -7.25 -14.78 1.53
N ARG A 237 -7.32 -13.74 2.38
CA ARG A 237 -8.56 -13.34 3.06
C ARG A 237 -9.65 -13.03 2.03
N GLN A 238 -9.33 -12.23 1.02
CA GLN A 238 -10.32 -11.77 0.05
C GLN A 238 -10.73 -12.91 -0.90
N ALA A 239 -9.79 -13.74 -1.34
CA ALA A 239 -10.09 -14.94 -2.13
C ALA A 239 -11.02 -15.89 -1.35
N ARG A 240 -10.71 -16.14 -0.06
CA ARG A 240 -11.58 -16.95 0.82
C ARG A 240 -12.96 -16.33 0.96
N TRP A 241 -13.05 -15.02 1.21
CA TRP A 241 -14.34 -14.33 1.34
C TRP A 241 -15.23 -14.56 0.12
N HIS A 242 -14.68 -14.47 -1.10
CA HIS A 242 -15.48 -14.71 -2.30
C HIS A 242 -15.90 -16.19 -2.51
N THR A 243 -15.21 -17.15 -1.89
CA THR A 243 -15.63 -18.57 -1.92
C THR A 243 -16.69 -18.91 -0.86
N MET A 244 -16.90 -18.03 0.13
CA MET A 244 -17.94 -18.21 1.14
C MET A 244 -19.32 -17.87 0.57
N GLU A 245 -20.37 -18.41 1.18
CA GLU A 245 -21.75 -18.04 0.83
C GLU A 245 -21.92 -16.51 0.90
N PRO A 246 -22.53 -15.87 -0.11
CA PRO A 246 -22.88 -14.47 -0.06
C PRO A 246 -23.65 -14.12 1.21
N THR A 247 -23.29 -12.97 1.78
CA THR A 247 -24.03 -12.39 2.90
C THR A 247 -25.44 -12.00 2.45
N GLU A 248 -26.40 -11.96 3.37
CA GLU A 248 -27.81 -11.67 3.06
C GLU A 248 -28.00 -10.30 2.40
N ASP A 249 -27.11 -9.34 2.71
CA ASP A 249 -27.09 -7.99 2.15
C ASP A 249 -26.40 -7.90 0.77
N CYS A 250 -25.97 -9.02 0.19
CA CYS A 250 -25.33 -9.03 -1.13
C CYS A 250 -26.35 -8.67 -2.23
N PRO A 251 -26.12 -7.61 -3.04
CA PRO A 251 -27.08 -7.18 -4.05
C PRO A 251 -27.36 -8.21 -5.16
N ASP A 252 -26.34 -9.00 -5.51
CA ASP A 252 -26.43 -10.04 -6.54
C ASP A 252 -25.61 -11.27 -6.09
N PRO A 253 -26.21 -12.17 -5.29
CA PRO A 253 -25.51 -13.31 -4.72
C PRO A 253 -25.16 -14.35 -5.80
N ASP A 254 -25.98 -14.48 -6.85
CA ASP A 254 -25.71 -15.39 -7.96
C ASP A 254 -24.46 -14.96 -8.71
N ARG A 255 -24.37 -13.69 -9.12
CA ARG A 255 -23.16 -13.18 -9.76
C ARG A 255 -21.92 -13.33 -8.89
N ARG A 256 -22.03 -13.05 -7.58
CA ARG A 256 -20.90 -13.21 -6.65
C ARG A 256 -20.38 -14.65 -6.61
N ARG A 257 -21.27 -15.64 -6.67
CA ARG A 257 -20.89 -17.06 -6.76
C ARG A 257 -20.15 -17.37 -8.07
N HIS A 258 -20.57 -16.79 -9.18
CA HIS A 258 -19.92 -16.99 -10.48
C HIS A 258 -18.55 -16.29 -10.61
N ASP A 259 -18.41 -15.08 -10.06
CA ASP A 259 -17.24 -14.20 -10.25
C ASP A 259 -15.89 -14.81 -9.83
N MET A 260 -15.85 -15.80 -8.92
CA MET A 260 -14.59 -16.50 -8.57
C MET A 260 -14.28 -17.71 -9.44
N HIS A 261 -15.32 -18.33 -10.02
CA HIS A 261 -15.16 -19.51 -10.85
C HIS A 261 -14.86 -19.15 -12.29
N ASP A 262 -15.17 -17.92 -12.71
CA ASP A 262 -14.73 -17.39 -13.98
C ASP A 262 -13.27 -16.93 -13.91
N HIS A 263 -12.37 -17.70 -14.52
CA HIS A 263 -10.94 -17.36 -14.61
C HIS A 263 -10.66 -16.05 -15.37
N ASN A 264 -11.61 -15.55 -16.16
CA ASN A 264 -11.50 -14.26 -16.84
C ASN A 264 -11.97 -13.09 -15.97
N ASN A 265 -12.71 -13.35 -14.88
CA ASN A 265 -13.16 -12.30 -13.98
C ASN A 265 -12.26 -12.23 -12.75
N ASN A 266 -11.71 -11.05 -12.50
CA ASN A 266 -10.90 -10.80 -11.31
C ASN A 266 -11.59 -9.73 -10.47
N PRO A 267 -12.08 -10.07 -9.26
CA PRO A 267 -12.68 -9.09 -8.38
C PRO A 267 -11.75 -7.90 -8.16
N MET A 268 -12.30 -6.68 -8.29
CA MET A 268 -11.52 -5.43 -8.17
C MET A 268 -10.73 -5.35 -6.85
N CYS A 269 -11.30 -5.84 -5.75
CA CYS A 269 -10.64 -5.88 -4.45
C CYS A 269 -9.39 -6.78 -4.43
N LEU A 270 -9.32 -7.82 -5.26
CA LEU A 270 -8.11 -8.64 -5.44
C LEU A 270 -7.11 -8.00 -6.41
N MET A 271 -7.59 -7.25 -7.40
CA MET A 271 -6.71 -6.60 -8.37
C MET A 271 -5.75 -5.60 -7.72
N LEU A 272 -6.21 -4.80 -6.76
CA LEU A 272 -5.37 -3.81 -6.09
C LEU A 272 -4.25 -4.46 -5.27
N ALA A 273 -4.55 -5.52 -4.53
CA ALA A 273 -3.55 -6.29 -3.77
C ALA A 273 -2.49 -6.90 -4.71
N ARG A 274 -2.93 -7.52 -5.82
CA ARG A 274 -2.02 -8.08 -6.83
C ARG A 274 -1.17 -7.02 -7.51
N GLN A 275 -1.72 -5.83 -7.74
CA GLN A 275 -0.98 -4.71 -8.32
C GLN A 275 0.11 -4.20 -7.37
N ALA A 276 -0.19 -4.09 -6.07
CA ALA A 276 0.82 -3.74 -5.06
C ALA A 276 1.94 -4.78 -5.02
N LYS A 277 1.59 -6.08 -5.06
CA LYS A 277 2.57 -7.17 -5.14
C LYS A 277 3.47 -7.07 -6.38
N LYS A 278 2.90 -6.76 -7.54
CA LYS A 278 3.66 -6.52 -8.78
C LYS A 278 4.64 -5.35 -8.63
N GLN A 279 4.21 -4.23 -8.05
CA GLN A 279 5.10 -3.07 -7.84
C GLN A 279 6.28 -3.41 -6.93
N VAL A 280 6.03 -4.17 -5.85
CA VAL A 280 7.10 -4.63 -4.95
C VAL A 280 8.13 -5.49 -5.68
N ASN A 281 7.68 -6.39 -6.54
CA ASN A 281 8.57 -7.26 -7.31
C ASN A 281 9.41 -6.51 -8.35
N LEU A 282 9.04 -5.27 -8.68
CA LEU A 282 9.81 -4.39 -9.57
C LEU A 282 10.78 -3.48 -8.80
N LEU A 283 10.82 -3.55 -7.47
CA LEU A 283 11.78 -2.77 -6.68
C LEU A 283 13.20 -3.26 -6.92
N ASP A 284 14.08 -2.32 -7.22
CA ASP A 284 15.48 -2.59 -7.47
C ASP A 284 16.29 -2.52 -6.17
N PHE A 285 16.91 -3.64 -5.81
CA PHE A 285 17.80 -3.77 -4.65
C PHE A 285 19.26 -3.97 -5.04
N ASP A 286 19.59 -4.03 -6.33
CA ASP A 286 20.94 -4.30 -6.86
C ASP A 286 21.86 -3.07 -6.74
#